data_AF-A0A7G8HJC8-F1
#
_entry.id   AF-A0A7G8HJC8-F1
#
_cell.length_a   1.000
_cell.length_b   1.000
_cell.length_c   1.000
_cell.angle_alpha   90.00
_cell.angle_beta   90.00
_cell.angle_gamma   90.00
#
_symmetry.space_group_name_H-M   'P 1'
#
loop_
_entity.id
_entity.type
_entity.pdbx_description
1 polymer ?
#
loop_
_entity_poly.entity_id
_entity_poly.type
_entity_poly.pdbx_seq_one_letter_code
_entity_poly.pdbx_strand_id
1 'polypeptide(L)'
;MNIGQLQGFHEVLVITPLTFEQGAEVVLAVRDQCTVVLNLTAMEPSLAQRTADFVSGGVRALDGQEHRVGDQVLLFAPANVDVNLS
;
A
#
# COMPACT_ATOMS: atom_id res chain seq x y z
N MET A 1 4.87 13.94 27.96
CA MET A 1 4.37 14.66 26.77
C MET A 1 3.41 13.70 26.07
N ASN A 2 2.14 14.09 25.98
CA ASN A 2 1.02 13.26 25.54
C ASN A 2 1.03 13.20 23.99
N ILE A 3 1.10 12.00 23.40
CA ILE A 3 1.05 11.82 21.92
C ILE A 3 -0.40 11.81 21.42
N GLY A 4 -1.35 12.28 22.23
CA GLY A 4 -2.68 12.64 21.77
C GLY A 4 -2.66 13.95 20.98
N GLN A 5 -2.23 13.91 19.71
CA GLN A 5 -2.60 14.85 18.63
C GLN A 5 -1.79 14.61 17.34
N LEU A 6 -2.05 13.49 16.66
CA LEU A 6 -1.87 13.39 15.20
C LEU A 6 -3.12 12.74 14.61
N GLN A 7 -4.26 13.45 14.69
CA GLN A 7 -5.37 13.19 13.79
C GLN A 7 -5.06 13.91 12.48
N GLY A 8 -4.43 13.19 11.55
CA GLY A 8 -4.33 13.57 10.15
C GLY A 8 -4.58 12.33 9.30
N PHE A 9 -5.80 12.16 8.82
CA PHE A 9 -6.20 11.13 7.85
C PHE A 9 -5.65 11.45 6.43
N HIS A 10 -4.40 11.91 6.32
CA HIS A 10 -3.95 12.69 5.14
C HIS A 10 -2.54 12.38 4.64
N GLU A 11 -1.91 11.31 5.10
CA GLU A 11 -0.59 10.91 4.59
C GLU A 11 -0.70 9.71 3.66
N VAL A 12 -0.12 9.86 2.47
CA VAL A 12 0.05 8.79 1.49
C VAL A 12 1.52 8.42 1.47
N LEU A 13 1.83 7.18 1.83
CA LEU A 13 3.18 6.65 1.79
C LEU A 13 3.49 6.14 0.39
N VAL A 14 4.60 6.57 -0.20
CA VAL A 14 5.06 6.04 -1.50
C VAL A 14 6.21 5.07 -1.26
N ILE A 15 6.07 3.82 -1.69
CA ILE A 15 7.10 2.79 -1.57
C ILE A 15 7.50 2.32 -2.98
N THR A 16 8.80 2.34 -3.26
CA THR A 16 9.40 1.74 -4.47
C THR A 16 10.31 0.60 -4.03
N PRO A 17 9.78 -0.63 -3.86
CA PRO A 17 10.56 -1.73 -3.35
C PRO A 17 11.56 -2.24 -4.39
N LEU A 18 12.63 -2.82 -3.90
CA LEU A 18 13.66 -3.52 -4.67
C LEU A 18 13.66 -5.02 -4.37
N THR A 19 13.10 -5.44 -3.23
CA THR A 19 13.00 -6.85 -2.85
C THR A 19 11.57 -7.25 -2.49
N PHE A 20 11.29 -8.55 -2.51
CA PHE A 20 9.98 -9.11 -2.18
C PHE A 20 9.58 -8.82 -0.72
N GLU A 21 10.55 -8.88 0.20
CA GLU A 21 10.33 -8.74 1.64
C GLU A 21 9.75 -7.36 2.00
N GLN A 22 10.10 -6.32 1.23
CA GLN A 22 9.57 -4.97 1.40
C GLN A 22 8.06 -4.89 1.13
N GLY A 23 7.46 -5.88 0.45
CA GLY A 23 6.01 -5.99 0.33
C GLY A 23 5.31 -6.13 1.69
N ALA A 24 5.97 -6.73 2.70
CA ALA A 24 5.41 -6.83 4.04
C ALA A 24 5.22 -5.46 4.71
N GLU A 25 6.09 -4.49 4.42
CA GLU A 25 5.99 -3.13 4.95
C GLU A 25 4.73 -2.43 4.45
N VAL A 26 4.32 -2.69 3.20
CA VAL A 26 3.06 -2.16 2.63
C VAL A 26 1.85 -2.68 3.40
N VAL A 27 1.79 -4.00 3.64
CA VAL A 27 0.67 -4.62 4.36
C VAL A 27 0.58 -4.11 5.80
N LEU A 28 1.72 -3.97 6.47
CA LEU A 28 1.79 -3.41 7.83
C LEU A 28 1.36 -1.95 7.87
N ALA A 29 1.78 -1.13 6.89
CA ALA A 29 1.36 0.27 6.79
C ALA A 29 -0.16 0.39 6.61
N VAL A 30 -0.77 -0.43 5.75
CA VAL A 30 -2.23 -0.44 5.56
C VAL A 30 -2.97 -0.87 6.83
N ARG A 31 -2.46 -1.90 7.53
CA ARG A 31 -2.99 -2.31 8.85
C ARG A 31 -2.96 -1.15 9.84
N ASP A 32 -1.89 -0.37 9.82
CA ASP A 32 -1.68 0.77 10.72
C ASP A 32 -2.38 2.06 10.24
N GLN A 33 -3.38 1.92 9.35
CA GLN A 33 -4.25 2.97 8.84
C GLN A 33 -3.57 3.97 7.88
N CYS A 34 -2.49 3.56 7.20
CA CYS A 34 -1.83 4.37 6.17
C CYS A 34 -2.25 3.96 4.75
N THR A 35 -2.57 4.93 3.90
CA THR A 35 -2.73 4.71 2.46
C THR A 35 -1.34 4.63 1.81
N VAL A 36 -1.11 3.65 0.94
CA VAL A 36 0.20 3.39 0.34
C VAL A 36 0.08 3.38 -1.19
N VAL A 37 0.97 4.10 -1.87
CA VAL A 37 1.26 3.91 -3.30
C VAL A 37 2.47 3.00 -3.42
N LEU A 38 2.26 1.83 -3.99
CA LEU A 38 3.28 0.84 -4.30
C LEU A 38 3.71 0.99 -5.76
N ASN A 39 4.92 1.47 -5.98
CA ASN A 39 5.53 1.61 -7.30
C ASN A 39 6.52 0.46 -7.56
N LEU A 40 6.13 -0.48 -8.41
CA LEU A 40 6.89 -1.69 -8.73
C LEU A 40 7.83 -1.50 -9.94
N THR A 41 7.95 -0.29 -10.50
CA THR A 41 8.71 -0.05 -11.75
C THR A 41 10.21 -0.38 -11.66
N ALA A 42 10.76 -0.44 -10.45
CA ALA A 42 12.17 -0.76 -10.22
C ALA A 42 12.45 -2.28 -10.10
N MET A 43 11.41 -3.11 -10.07
CA MET A 43 11.54 -4.55 -9.91
C MET A 43 11.54 -5.28 -11.26
N GLU A 44 12.20 -6.43 -11.31
CA GLU A 44 12.05 -7.37 -12.43
C GLU A 44 10.58 -7.87 -12.51
N PRO A 45 10.00 -8.02 -13.71
CA PRO A 45 8.57 -8.34 -13.88
C PRO A 45 8.04 -9.51 -13.04
N SER A 46 8.76 -10.63 -12.95
CA SER A 46 8.30 -11.78 -12.16
C SER A 46 8.29 -11.49 -10.66
N LEU A 47 9.27 -10.73 -10.17
CA LEU A 47 9.34 -10.30 -8.77
C LEU A 47 8.28 -9.24 -8.46
N ALA A 48 8.05 -8.30 -9.37
CA ALA A 48 7.00 -7.29 -9.28
C ALA A 48 5.63 -7.94 -9.12
N GLN A 49 5.29 -8.91 -9.97
CA GLN A 49 4.03 -9.64 -9.91
C GLN A 49 3.86 -10.39 -8.59
N ARG A 50 4.89 -11.15 -8.17
CA ARG A 50 4.86 -11.88 -6.88
C ARG A 50 4.66 -10.94 -5.69
N THR A 51 5.31 -9.78 -5.71
CA THR A 51 5.20 -8.76 -4.66
C THR A 51 3.80 -8.15 -4.65
N ALA A 52 3.26 -7.82 -5.82
CA ALA A 52 1.88 -7.36 -5.96
C ALA A 52 0.89 -8.38 -5.39
N ASP A 53 0.95 -9.65 -5.82
CA ASP A 53 0.06 -10.71 -5.37
C ASP A 53 0.10 -10.89 -3.85
N PHE A 54 1.30 -10.84 -3.26
CA PHE A 54 1.49 -10.92 -1.82
C PHE A 54 0.82 -9.75 -1.08
N VAL A 55 1.06 -8.51 -1.54
CA VAL A 55 0.48 -7.31 -0.92
C VAL A 55 -1.04 -7.31 -1.09
N SER A 56 -1.54 -7.60 -2.28
CA SER A 56 -2.97 -7.73 -2.57
C SER A 56 -3.63 -8.76 -1.66
N GLY A 57 -3.04 -9.93 -1.48
CA GLY A 57 -3.53 -10.95 -0.56
C GLY A 57 -3.56 -10.48 0.90
N GLY A 58 -2.50 -9.81 1.35
CA GLY A 58 -2.40 -9.26 2.70
C GLY A 58 -3.41 -8.15 2.99
N VAL A 59 -3.53 -7.17 2.09
CA VAL A 59 -4.48 -6.06 2.21
C VAL A 59 -5.92 -6.56 2.13
N ARG A 60 -6.21 -7.54 1.25
CA ARG A 60 -7.54 -8.15 1.16
C ARG A 60 -7.97 -8.85 2.44
N ALA A 61 -7.03 -9.48 3.15
CA ALA A 61 -7.30 -10.10 4.45
C ALA A 61 -7.57 -9.09 5.57
N LEU A 62 -7.22 -7.82 5.37
CA LEU A 62 -7.50 -6.70 6.27
C LEU A 62 -8.76 -5.91 5.89
N ASP A 63 -9.55 -6.42 4.94
CA ASP A 63 -10.68 -5.72 4.32
C ASP A 63 -10.30 -4.35 3.70
N GLY A 64 -9.02 -4.17 3.36
CA GLY A 64 -8.52 -2.97 2.70
C GLY A 64 -8.87 -2.92 1.22
N GLN A 65 -8.69 -1.75 0.63
CA GLN A 65 -8.95 -1.48 -0.77
C GLN A 65 -7.66 -1.51 -1.59
N GLU A 66 -7.77 -1.93 -2.85
CA GLU A 66 -6.71 -1.89 -3.84
C GLU A 66 -7.23 -1.17 -5.08
N HIS A 67 -6.40 -0.29 -5.65
CA HIS A 67 -6.69 0.40 -6.89
C HIS A 67 -5.45 0.45 -7.77
N ARG A 68 -5.60 0.17 -9.07
CA ARG A 68 -4.52 0.35 -10.04
C ARG A 68 -4.51 1.80 -10.53
N VAL A 69 -3.38 2.49 -10.34
CA VAL A 69 -3.20 3.90 -10.73
C VAL A 69 -2.14 4.09 -11.82
N GLY A 70 -1.50 3.00 -12.25
CA GLY A 70 -0.58 2.94 -13.39
C GLY A 70 -0.24 1.49 -13.75
N ASP A 71 0.58 1.29 -14.78
CA ASP A 71 0.94 -0.06 -15.28
C ASP A 71 1.59 -0.93 -14.19
N GLN A 72 2.54 -0.36 -13.45
CA GLN A 72 3.22 -1.02 -12.32
C GLN A 72 3.07 -0.22 -11.02
N VAL A 73 1.97 0.54 -10.90
CA VAL A 73 1.70 1.38 -9.72
C VAL A 73 0.32 1.06 -9.17
N LEU A 74 0.30 0.66 -7.91
CA LEU A 74 -0.89 0.28 -7.16
C LEU A 74 -1.08 1.23 -5.98
N LEU A 75 -2.32 1.49 -5.62
CA LEU A 75 -2.70 2.19 -4.41
C LEU A 75 -3.44 1.22 -3.50
N PHE A 76 -3.00 1.12 -2.25
CA PHE A 76 -3.67 0.36 -1.21
C PHE A 76 -4.16 1.30 -0.12
N ALA A 77 -5.42 1.17 0.27
CA ALA A 77 -6.04 2.02 1.29
C ALA A 77 -6.68 1.17 2.40
N PRO A 78 -6.68 1.64 3.65
CA PRO A 78 -7.46 1.03 4.72
C PRO A 78 -8.97 1.04 4.42
N ALA A 79 -9.73 0.14 5.07
CA ALA A 79 -11.16 -0.04 4.82
C ALA A 79 -12.03 1.23 5.02
N ASN A 80 -11.60 2.14 5.89
CA ASN A 80 -12.30 3.39 6.24
C ASN A 80 -11.89 4.60 5.38
N VAL A 81 -11.07 4.41 4.35
CA VAL A 81 -10.64 5.48 3.44
C VAL A 81 -11.41 5.38 2.13
N ASP A 82 -12.14 6.43 1.77
CA ASP A 82 -12.75 6.52 0.45
C ASP A 82 -11.72 6.99 -0.59
N VAL A 83 -11.59 6.24 -1.69
CA VAL A 83 -10.69 6.57 -2.80
C VAL A 83 -11.52 6.94 -4.02
N ASN A 84 -11.25 8.12 -4.60
CA ASN A 84 -11.83 8.55 -5.87
C ASN A 84 -10.72 8.78 -6.92
N LEU A 85 -10.85 8.14 -8.08
CA LEU A 85 -9.91 8.20 -9.21
C LEU A 85 -10.51 8.84 -10.47
N SER A 86 -11.66 9.51 -10.35
CA SER A 86 -12.39 10.17 -11.43
C SER A 86 -11.67 11.40 -11.99
#